data_AF-A0A1M6HEU3-F1
#
_entry.id   AF-A0A1M6HEU3-F1
#
_cell.length_a   1.000
_cell.length_b   1.000
_cell.length_c   1.000
_cell.angle_alpha   90.00
_cell.angle_beta   90.00
_cell.angle_gamma   90.00
#
_symmetry.space_group_name_H-M   'P 1'
#
loop_
_entity.id
_entity.type
_entity.pdbx_description
1 polymer ?
#
loop_
_entity_poly.entity_id
_entity_poly.type
_entity_poly.pdbx_seq_one_letter_code
_entity_poly.pdbx_strand_id
1 'polypeptide(L)'
;MLQSILEQQLKKYQQWDFIIFLILTLLSVLNGQTTVFYLMYFFWCNELIRIIIDKFYAKKNPNASNKDWKSSDFTGGLFSMGIYWVFLVVFFGFIAASSNSEIIFTNMEVLFFQNWFFNINLIFVLVERIYLHRKQQPLTIYFGAFNPNMIVLHVSIIVGGVILFFLVKQFPETFTPENKWGSVLIVLPFLFLKILNQKLSSDNHNFK
;
A
#
# COMPACT_ATOMS: atom_id res chain seq x y z
N MET A 1 -3.49 -2.29 32.58
CA MET A 1 -3.75 -0.84 32.43
C MET A 1 -2.79 -0.17 31.43
N LEU A 2 -1.47 -0.38 31.51
CA LEU A 2 -0.52 0.19 30.53
C LEU A 2 -0.68 -0.44 29.12
N GLN A 3 -0.83 -1.77 29.04
CA GLN A 3 -1.08 -2.48 27.77
C GLN A 3 -2.37 -2.02 27.07
N SER A 4 -3.47 -1.87 27.82
CA SER A 4 -4.74 -1.40 27.27
C SER A 4 -4.66 0.03 26.72
N ILE A 5 -3.86 0.91 27.33
CA ILE A 5 -3.63 2.28 26.83
C ILE A 5 -2.80 2.26 25.54
N LEU A 6 -1.77 1.41 25.47
CA LEU A 6 -0.93 1.25 24.27
C LEU A 6 -1.71 0.66 23.09
N GLU A 7 -2.53 -0.37 23.32
CA GLU A 7 -3.40 -0.96 22.30
C GLU A 7 -4.42 0.05 21.76
N GLN A 8 -4.99 0.87 22.65
CA GLN A 8 -5.95 1.91 22.27
C GLN A 8 -5.31 3.02 21.43
N GLN A 9 -4.05 3.39 21.71
CA GLN A 9 -3.30 4.33 20.88
C GLN A 9 -2.96 3.73 19.51
N LEU A 10 -2.49 2.48 19.46
CA LEU A 10 -2.13 1.80 18.21
C LEU A 10 -3.34 1.68 17.26
N LYS A 11 -4.50 1.30 17.81
CA LYS A 11 -5.76 1.20 17.07
C LYS A 11 -6.22 2.56 16.53
N LYS A 12 -6.02 3.64 17.30
CA LYS A 12 -6.32 5.00 16.86
C LYS A 12 -5.42 5.44 15.70
N TYR A 13 -4.13 5.10 15.70
CA TYR A 13 -3.23 5.43 14.59
C TYR A 13 -3.58 4.68 13.30
N GLN A 14 -3.85 3.37 13.39
CA GLN A 14 -4.29 2.57 12.24
C GLN A 14 -5.57 3.14 11.60
N GLN A 15 -6.49 3.67 12.40
CA GLN A 15 -7.68 4.35 11.87
C GLN A 15 -7.34 5.61 11.07
N TRP A 16 -6.34 6.39 11.50
CA TRP A 16 -5.90 7.59 10.75
C TRP A 16 -5.25 7.24 9.40
N ASP A 17 -4.39 6.22 9.35
CA ASP A 17 -3.83 5.70 8.08
C ASP A 17 -4.94 5.31 7.10
N PHE A 18 -5.98 4.62 7.58
CA PHE A 18 -7.11 4.25 6.72
C PHE A 18 -7.89 5.46 6.22
N ILE A 19 -8.25 6.37 7.14
CA ILE A 19 -9.06 7.55 6.82
C ILE A 19 -8.33 8.44 5.82
N ILE A 20 -7.02 8.64 6.00
CA ILE A 20 -6.23 9.49 5.12
C ILE A 20 -6.04 8.82 3.76
N PHE A 21 -5.76 7.51 3.74
CA PHE A 21 -5.75 6.75 2.49
C PHE A 21 -7.10 6.86 1.76
N LEU A 22 -8.22 6.68 2.46
CA LEU A 22 -9.56 6.77 1.89
C LEU A 22 -9.83 8.16 1.33
N ILE A 23 -9.61 9.22 2.10
CA ILE A 23 -9.86 10.61 1.69
C ILE A 23 -9.00 10.97 0.48
N LEU A 24 -7.69 10.69 0.53
CA LEU A 24 -6.79 11.03 -0.57
C LEU A 24 -7.10 10.23 -1.83
N THR A 25 -7.48 8.96 -1.69
CA THR A 25 -7.89 8.13 -2.84
C THR A 25 -9.21 8.63 -3.43
N LEU A 26 -10.18 9.01 -2.60
CA LEU A 26 -11.44 9.60 -3.06
C LEU A 26 -11.19 10.94 -3.77
N LEU A 27 -10.35 11.82 -3.22
CA LEU A 27 -9.97 13.07 -3.87
C LEU A 27 -9.26 12.83 -5.21
N SER A 28 -8.37 11.86 -5.28
CA SER A 28 -7.70 11.47 -6.53
C SER A 28 -8.72 10.96 -7.57
N VAL A 29 -9.72 10.19 -7.14
CA VAL A 29 -10.83 9.74 -8.02
C VAL A 29 -11.66 10.91 -8.53
N LEU A 30 -12.02 11.86 -7.66
CA LEU A 30 -12.82 13.03 -8.04
C LEU A 30 -12.11 13.93 -9.05
N ASN A 31 -10.77 13.91 -9.06
CA ASN A 31 -9.92 14.64 -10.00
C ASN A 31 -9.48 13.80 -11.21
N GLY A 32 -9.94 12.55 -11.33
CA GLY A 32 -9.62 11.68 -12.46
C GLY A 32 -8.14 11.27 -12.55
N GLN A 33 -7.45 11.21 -11.41
CA GLN A 33 -6.03 10.88 -11.35
C GLN A 33 -5.76 9.47 -10.79
N THR A 34 -6.81 8.67 -10.59
CA THR A 34 -6.70 7.32 -10.03
C THR A 34 -6.83 6.26 -11.11
N THR A 35 -5.83 5.38 -11.20
CA THR A 35 -5.83 4.20 -12.06
C THR A 35 -5.64 2.93 -11.23
N VAL A 36 -5.80 1.74 -11.85
CA VAL A 36 -5.46 0.47 -11.17
C VAL A 36 -3.98 0.47 -10.76
N PHE A 37 -3.11 1.00 -11.62
CA PHE A 37 -1.67 1.15 -11.35
C PHE A 37 -1.40 2.03 -10.14
N TYR A 38 -2.07 3.19 -10.02
CA TYR A 38 -1.98 4.06 -8.84
C TYR A 38 -2.16 3.27 -7.54
N LEU A 39 -3.20 2.43 -7.46
CA LEU A 39 -3.53 1.70 -6.24
C LEU A 39 -2.50 0.63 -5.94
N MET A 40 -2.16 -0.22 -6.92
CA MET A 40 -1.16 -1.28 -6.69
C MET A 40 0.23 -0.71 -6.38
N TYR A 41 0.62 0.35 -7.08
CA TYR A 41 1.90 1.02 -6.85
C TYR A 41 1.93 1.69 -5.47
N PHE A 42 0.80 2.21 -4.99
CA PHE A 42 0.69 2.71 -3.61
C PHE A 42 0.93 1.60 -2.58
N PHE A 43 0.30 0.43 -2.74
CA PHE A 43 0.53 -0.71 -1.82
C PHE A 43 2.00 -1.13 -1.83
N TRP A 44 2.64 -1.16 -2.99
CA TRP A 44 4.06 -1.45 -3.13
C TRP A 44 4.94 -0.41 -2.42
N CYS A 45 4.73 0.88 -2.70
CA CYS A 45 5.50 1.96 -2.06
C CYS A 45 5.29 1.98 -0.54
N ASN A 46 4.07 1.77 -0.06
CA ASN A 46 3.76 1.70 1.38
C ASN A 46 4.58 0.59 2.07
N GLU A 47 4.63 -0.61 1.48
CA GLU A 47 5.42 -1.70 2.06
C GLU A 47 6.93 -1.42 1.97
N LEU A 48 7.41 -0.84 0.87
CA LEU A 48 8.80 -0.45 0.75
C LEU A 48 9.20 0.57 1.83
N ILE A 49 8.38 1.60 2.04
CA ILE A 49 8.59 2.60 3.09
C ILE A 49 8.66 1.93 4.45
N ARG A 50 7.72 1.02 4.77
CA ARG A 50 7.71 0.29 6.05
C ARG A 50 9.00 -0.49 6.26
N ILE A 51 9.42 -1.30 5.28
CA ILE A 51 10.65 -2.09 5.34
C ILE A 51 11.88 -1.20 5.56
N ILE A 52 11.99 -0.09 4.81
CA ILE A 52 13.11 0.85 4.92
C ILE A 52 13.14 1.49 6.31
N ILE A 53 12.03 2.09 6.75
CA ILE A 53 11.96 2.77 8.04
C ILE A 53 12.20 1.80 9.19
N ASP A 54 11.62 0.61 9.14
CA ASP A 54 11.83 -0.42 10.15
C ASP A 54 13.30 -0.82 10.23
N LYS A 55 13.98 -1.03 9.10
CA LYS A 55 15.42 -1.34 9.11
C LYS A 55 16.26 -0.23 9.76
N PHE A 56 15.95 1.03 9.49
CA PHE A 56 16.71 2.16 10.04
C PHE A 56 16.39 2.46 11.51
N TYR A 57 15.14 2.28 11.94
CA TYR A 57 14.68 2.71 13.27
C TYR A 57 14.41 1.56 14.26
N ALA A 58 14.37 0.30 13.83
CA ALA A 58 14.17 -0.85 14.73
C ALA A 58 15.16 -0.87 15.90
N LYS A 59 16.45 -0.59 15.64
CA LYS A 59 17.48 -0.56 16.70
C LYS A 59 17.26 0.53 17.74
N LYS A 60 16.51 1.58 17.39
CA LYS A 60 16.22 2.73 18.29
C LYS A 60 14.90 2.56 19.05
N ASN A 61 14.08 1.58 18.70
CA ASN A 61 12.81 1.28 19.35
C ASN A 61 12.90 -0.04 20.13
N PRO A 62 13.12 -0.01 21.46
CA PRO A 62 13.25 -1.23 22.27
C PRO A 62 11.95 -2.03 22.36
N ASN A 63 10.80 -1.42 22.05
CA ASN A 63 9.48 -2.08 22.06
C ASN A 63 9.12 -2.72 20.71
N ALA A 64 9.99 -2.59 19.70
CA ALA A 64 9.80 -3.26 18.43
C ALA A 64 10.09 -4.76 18.54
N SER A 65 9.10 -5.59 18.23
CA SER A 65 9.26 -7.04 18.18
C SER A 65 9.44 -7.47 16.73
N ASN A 66 10.61 -8.00 16.39
CA ASN A 66 10.76 -8.72 15.13
C ASN A 66 10.03 -10.06 15.27
N LYS A 67 9.00 -10.29 14.45
CA LYS A 67 8.25 -11.55 14.41
C LYS A 67 8.60 -12.42 13.20
N ASP A 68 9.71 -12.16 12.53
CA ASP A 68 10.18 -12.97 11.40
C ASP A 68 10.24 -14.45 11.80
N TRP A 69 9.41 -15.25 11.14
CA TRP A 69 9.40 -16.69 11.26
C TRP A 69 10.68 -17.24 10.63
N LYS A 70 11.68 -17.51 11.47
CA LYS A 70 12.89 -18.32 11.18
C LYS A 70 13.85 -17.86 10.07
N SER A 71 13.59 -16.82 9.28
CA SER A 71 14.60 -16.25 8.38
C SER A 71 14.61 -14.72 8.43
N SER A 72 15.69 -14.17 8.99
CA SER A 72 16.03 -12.74 8.97
C SER A 72 16.47 -12.26 7.58
N ASP A 73 15.94 -12.86 6.51
CA ASP A 73 16.42 -12.63 5.15
C ASP A 73 15.76 -11.37 4.55
N PHE A 74 16.16 -10.22 5.10
CA PHE A 74 15.85 -8.89 4.60
C PHE A 74 16.13 -8.77 3.09
N THR A 75 17.21 -9.41 2.64
CA THR A 75 17.61 -9.48 1.24
C THR A 75 16.59 -10.22 0.39
N GLY A 76 16.07 -11.36 0.86
CA GLY A 76 14.97 -12.07 0.21
C GLY A 76 13.70 -11.22 0.08
N GLY A 77 13.31 -10.51 1.15
CA GLY A 77 12.16 -9.60 1.12
C GLY A 77 12.31 -8.45 0.12
N LEU A 78 13.46 -7.78 0.11
CA LEU A 78 13.76 -6.74 -0.88
C LEU A 78 13.83 -7.27 -2.31
N PHE A 79 14.37 -8.46 -2.51
CA PHE A 79 14.44 -9.09 -3.83
C PHE A 79 13.03 -9.33 -4.39
N SER A 80 12.10 -9.87 -3.58
CA SER A 80 10.70 -10.01 -3.96
C SER A 80 10.05 -8.65 -4.28
N MET A 81 10.36 -7.60 -3.51
CA MET A 81 9.88 -6.25 -3.81
C MET A 81 10.39 -5.73 -5.16
N GLY A 82 11.63 -6.02 -5.52
CA GLY A 82 12.19 -5.69 -6.84
C GLY A 82 11.45 -6.39 -7.98
N ILE A 83 11.15 -7.70 -7.83
CA ILE A 83 10.36 -8.45 -8.82
C ILE A 83 8.97 -7.82 -8.98
N TYR A 84 8.28 -7.52 -7.87
CA TYR A 84 6.98 -6.87 -7.93
C TYR A 84 7.04 -5.50 -8.60
N TRP A 85 8.10 -4.73 -8.37
CA TRP A 85 8.28 -3.43 -9.02
C TRP A 85 8.37 -3.56 -10.54
N VAL A 86 9.25 -4.43 -11.04
CA VAL A 86 9.38 -4.68 -12.49
C VAL A 86 8.05 -5.13 -13.07
N PHE A 87 7.36 -6.05 -12.38
CA PHE A 87 6.06 -6.54 -12.81
C PHE A 87 5.01 -5.42 -12.88
N LEU A 88 4.91 -4.58 -11.84
CA LEU A 88 3.99 -3.46 -11.80
C LEU A 88 4.26 -2.44 -12.90
N VAL A 89 5.51 -2.02 -13.06
CA VAL A 89 5.89 -1.01 -14.06
C VAL A 89 5.65 -1.53 -15.47
N VAL A 90 6.17 -2.71 -15.80
CA VAL A 90 6.10 -3.25 -17.17
C VAL A 90 4.67 -3.64 -17.52
N PHE A 91 4.02 -4.47 -16.69
CA PHE A 91 2.68 -4.98 -17.03
C PHE A 91 1.60 -3.95 -16.81
N PHE A 92 1.54 -3.33 -15.63
CA PHE A 92 0.42 -2.44 -15.28
C PHE A 92 0.67 -0.99 -15.67
N GLY A 93 1.93 -0.54 -15.64
CA GLY A 93 2.30 0.81 -16.07
C GLY A 93 2.19 0.99 -17.58
N PHE A 94 2.74 0.04 -18.37
CA PHE A 94 2.84 0.15 -19.83
C PHE A 94 1.93 -0.79 -20.62
N ILE A 95 2.06 -2.12 -20.44
CA ILE A 95 1.38 -3.10 -21.32
C ILE A 95 -0.15 -3.05 -21.17
N ALA A 96 -0.61 -2.89 -19.94
CA ALA A 96 -2.02 -2.83 -19.57
C ALA A 96 -2.75 -1.65 -20.20
N ALA A 97 -2.11 -0.49 -20.18
CA ALA A 97 -2.66 0.79 -20.59
C ALA A 97 -2.30 1.14 -22.04
N SER A 98 -1.67 0.23 -22.79
CA SER A 98 -1.18 0.48 -24.15
C SER A 98 -2.24 0.98 -25.14
N SER A 99 -3.52 0.71 -24.88
CA SER A 99 -4.64 1.16 -25.70
C SER A 99 -5.15 2.56 -25.37
N ASN A 100 -4.71 3.19 -24.27
CA ASN A 100 -5.18 4.50 -23.82
C ASN A 100 -4.01 5.36 -23.32
N SER A 101 -3.66 6.39 -24.10
CA SER A 101 -2.54 7.28 -23.82
C SER A 101 -2.72 8.11 -22.55
N GLU A 102 -3.95 8.46 -22.19
CA GLU A 102 -4.23 9.22 -20.97
C GLU A 102 -3.95 8.38 -19.72
N ILE A 103 -4.32 7.10 -19.74
CA ILE A 103 -4.04 6.18 -18.63
C ILE A 103 -2.52 5.98 -18.47
N ILE A 104 -1.78 5.84 -19.58
CA ILE A 104 -0.30 5.76 -19.53
C ILE A 104 0.27 7.05 -18.92
N PHE A 105 -0.19 8.22 -19.36
CA PHE A 105 0.30 9.49 -18.83
C PHE A 105 0.10 9.60 -17.32
N THR A 106 -1.10 9.33 -16.82
CA THR A 106 -1.38 9.28 -15.38
C THR A 106 -0.53 8.24 -14.65
N ASN A 107 -0.31 7.06 -15.24
CA ASN A 107 0.57 6.04 -14.65
C ASN A 107 2.02 6.54 -14.56
N MET A 108 2.51 7.28 -15.55
CA MET A 108 3.86 7.86 -15.54
C MET A 108 3.98 8.96 -14.51
N GLU A 109 2.97 9.82 -14.36
CA GLU A 109 2.95 10.81 -13.28
C GLU A 109 3.07 10.14 -11.90
N VAL A 110 2.40 9.01 -11.71
CA VAL A 110 2.51 8.24 -10.47
C VAL A 110 3.89 7.59 -10.31
N LEU A 111 4.42 6.95 -11.37
CA LEU A 111 5.72 6.27 -11.36
C LEU A 111 6.86 7.23 -11.03
N PHE A 112 6.84 8.44 -11.60
CA PHE A 112 7.84 9.48 -11.41
C PHE A 112 7.54 10.43 -10.25
N PHE A 113 6.55 10.11 -9.40
CA PHE A 113 6.17 10.94 -8.26
C PHE A 113 5.84 12.40 -8.65
N GLN A 114 5.15 12.60 -9.76
CA GLN A 114 4.60 13.89 -10.18
C GLN A 114 3.13 14.04 -9.75
N ASN A 115 2.47 12.94 -9.38
CA ASN A 115 1.09 12.97 -8.87
C ASN A 115 1.02 13.46 -7.41
N TRP A 116 0.40 14.62 -7.18
CA TRP A 116 0.30 15.24 -5.86
C TRP A 116 -0.47 14.40 -4.84
N PHE A 117 -1.61 13.83 -5.21
CA PHE A 117 -2.42 13.02 -4.28
C PHE A 117 -1.67 11.76 -3.85
N PHE A 118 -1.01 11.11 -4.80
CA PHE A 118 -0.15 9.95 -4.54
C PHE A 118 0.99 10.30 -3.57
N ASN A 119 1.70 11.39 -3.85
CA ASN A 119 2.86 11.81 -3.07
C ASN A 119 2.49 12.18 -1.63
N ILE A 120 1.42 12.96 -1.44
CA ILE A 120 0.95 13.33 -0.09
C ILE A 120 0.58 12.08 0.71
N ASN A 121 -0.05 11.10 0.06
CA ASN A 121 -0.41 9.83 0.69
C ASN A 121 0.84 9.05 1.15
N LEU A 122 1.88 9.00 0.32
CA LEU A 122 3.15 8.36 0.69
C LEU A 122 3.91 9.12 1.78
N ILE A 123 3.91 10.45 1.75
CA ILE A 123 4.50 11.27 2.81
C ILE A 123 3.80 10.98 4.15
N PHE A 124 2.48 10.84 4.14
CA PHE A 124 1.75 10.50 5.35
C PHE A 124 2.19 9.13 5.90
N VAL A 125 2.24 8.10 5.06
CA VAL A 125 2.73 6.76 5.43
C VAL A 125 4.15 6.82 6.02
N LEU A 126 5.03 7.60 5.40
CA LEU A 126 6.41 7.80 5.86
C LEU A 126 6.46 8.45 7.25
N VAL A 127 5.78 9.59 7.40
CA VAL A 127 5.77 10.38 8.64
C VAL A 127 5.15 9.58 9.77
N GLU A 128 4.04 8.90 9.50
CA GLU A 128 3.38 8.02 10.48
C GLU A 128 4.33 6.94 10.97
N ARG A 129 4.99 6.20 10.05
CA ARG A 129 5.87 5.10 10.45
C ARG A 129 7.07 5.60 11.26
N ILE A 130 7.68 6.72 10.86
CA ILE A 130 8.78 7.36 11.61
C ILE A 130 8.29 7.78 13.01
N TYR A 131 7.11 8.39 13.08
CA TYR A 131 6.54 8.88 14.33
C TYR A 131 6.29 7.73 15.32
N LEU A 132 5.77 6.59 14.85
CA LEU A 132 5.54 5.41 15.68
C LEU A 132 6.84 4.86 16.29
N HIS A 133 7.92 4.78 15.50
CA HIS A 133 9.24 4.39 16.01
C HIS A 133 9.80 5.40 17.02
N ARG A 134 9.66 6.70 16.76
CA ARG A 134 10.12 7.76 17.68
C ARG A 134 9.39 7.73 19.02
N LYS A 135 8.09 7.41 19.01
CA LYS A 135 7.28 7.24 20.23
C LYS A 135 7.48 5.89 20.91
N GLN A 136 8.40 5.06 20.41
CA GLN A 136 8.70 3.72 20.92
C GLN A 136 7.43 2.88 21.10
N GLN A 137 6.47 3.04 20.19
CA GLN A 137 5.23 2.26 20.24
C GLN A 137 5.57 0.79 19.97
N PRO A 138 4.80 -0.15 20.56
CA PRO A 138 4.99 -1.57 20.29
C PRO A 138 4.66 -1.82 18.82
N LEU A 139 5.68 -2.14 18.01
CA LEU A 139 5.53 -2.38 16.58
C LEU A 139 5.96 -3.80 16.27
N THR A 140 5.15 -4.50 15.47
CA THR A 140 5.58 -5.72 14.80
C THR A 140 6.34 -5.33 13.53
N ILE A 141 7.55 -5.85 13.42
CA ILE A 141 8.42 -5.66 12.26
C ILE A 141 8.55 -6.99 11.54
N TYR A 142 8.49 -6.90 10.21
CA TYR A 142 8.64 -8.04 9.31
C TYR A 142 9.64 -7.67 8.21
N PHE A 143 10.65 -8.52 8.00
CA PHE A 143 11.63 -8.37 6.92
C PHE A 143 11.61 -9.52 5.92
N GLY A 144 10.99 -10.66 6.28
CA GLY A 144 10.87 -11.81 5.40
C GLY A 144 9.95 -11.57 4.19
N ALA A 145 10.17 -12.35 3.12
CA ALA A 145 9.38 -12.31 1.88
C ALA A 145 7.92 -12.76 2.06
N PHE A 146 7.62 -13.55 3.09
CA PHE A 146 6.28 -14.04 3.42
C PHE A 146 5.77 -13.42 4.72
N ASN A 147 5.40 -12.15 4.66
CA ASN A 147 4.79 -11.43 5.77
C ASN A 147 3.35 -10.99 5.43
N PRO A 148 2.52 -10.61 6.42
CA PRO A 148 1.13 -10.22 6.18
C PRO A 148 0.97 -9.08 5.16
N ASN A 149 1.84 -8.08 5.20
CA ASN A 149 1.79 -6.96 4.26
C ASN A 149 2.20 -7.39 2.84
N MET A 150 3.18 -8.27 2.70
CA MET A 150 3.61 -8.86 1.43
C MET A 150 2.52 -9.75 0.83
N ILE A 151 1.78 -10.48 1.67
CA ILE A 151 0.58 -11.23 1.24
C ILE A 151 -0.47 -10.26 0.71
N VAL A 152 -0.74 -9.16 1.41
CA VAL A 152 -1.68 -8.13 0.93
C VAL A 152 -1.23 -7.53 -0.39
N LEU A 153 0.07 -7.21 -0.54
CA LEU A 153 0.63 -6.73 -1.80
C LEU A 153 0.39 -7.74 -2.92
N HIS A 154 0.70 -9.01 -2.69
CA HIS A 154 0.48 -10.08 -3.67
C HIS A 154 -0.99 -10.19 -4.09
N VAL A 155 -1.91 -10.21 -3.11
CA VAL A 155 -3.36 -10.23 -3.37
C VAL A 155 -3.80 -8.96 -4.12
N SER A 156 -3.24 -7.80 -3.80
CA SER A 156 -3.56 -6.54 -4.51
C SER A 156 -3.16 -6.59 -5.98
N ILE A 157 -2.05 -7.26 -6.31
CA ILE A 157 -1.61 -7.47 -7.69
C ILE A 157 -2.56 -8.41 -8.43
N ILE A 158 -2.98 -9.51 -7.80
CA ILE A 158 -3.96 -10.44 -8.39
C ILE A 158 -5.29 -9.73 -8.64
N VAL A 159 -5.80 -9.01 -7.64
CA VAL A 159 -7.06 -8.25 -7.74
C VAL A 159 -6.96 -7.17 -8.81
N GLY A 160 -5.84 -6.44 -8.86
CA GLY A 160 -5.59 -5.44 -9.90
C GLY A 160 -5.53 -6.06 -11.30
N GLY A 161 -4.91 -7.24 -11.44
CA GLY A 161 -4.93 -8.03 -12.67
C GLY A 161 -6.35 -8.38 -13.10
N VAL A 162 -7.16 -8.93 -12.19
CA VAL A 162 -8.55 -9.29 -12.49
C VAL A 162 -9.35 -8.08 -12.93
N ILE A 163 -9.29 -6.96 -12.19
CA ILE A 163 -10.01 -5.73 -12.54
C ILE A 163 -9.56 -5.22 -13.90
N LEU A 164 -8.26 -5.19 -14.14
CA LEU A 164 -7.72 -4.63 -15.38
C LEU A 164 -8.11 -5.46 -16.61
N PHE A 165 -7.92 -6.78 -16.57
CA PHE A 165 -8.13 -7.65 -17.73
C PHE A 165 -9.61 -7.95 -17.97
N PHE A 166 -10.41 -8.12 -16.92
CA PHE A 166 -11.82 -8.53 -17.06
C PHE A 166 -12.80 -7.36 -16.99
N LEU A 167 -12.44 -6.22 -16.40
CA LEU A 167 -13.32 -5.05 -16.32
C LEU A 167 -12.81 -3.91 -17.21
N VAL A 168 -11.62 -3.38 -16.93
CA VAL A 168 -11.10 -2.17 -17.61
C VAL A 168 -10.95 -2.39 -19.11
N LYS A 169 -10.33 -3.50 -19.53
CA LYS A 169 -10.15 -3.81 -20.96
C LYS A 169 -11.46 -4.19 -21.67
N GLN A 170 -12.41 -4.79 -20.96
CA GLN A 170 -13.68 -5.20 -21.55
C GLN A 170 -14.65 -4.03 -21.72
N PHE A 171 -14.54 -2.99 -20.89
CA PHE A 171 -15.40 -1.80 -20.90
C PHE A 171 -14.58 -0.51 -20.92
N PRO A 172 -13.84 -0.23 -22.03
CA PRO A 172 -12.88 0.86 -22.09
C PRO A 172 -13.51 2.26 -21.95
N GLU A 173 -14.77 2.45 -22.35
CA GLU A 173 -15.48 3.73 -22.20
C GLU A 173 -16.01 3.98 -20.78
N THR A 174 -16.20 2.91 -20.00
CA THR A 174 -16.68 3.00 -18.62
C THR A 174 -15.53 3.27 -17.65
N PHE A 175 -14.34 2.71 -17.92
CA PHE A 175 -13.19 2.77 -17.03
C PHE A 175 -12.10 3.73 -17.53
N THR A 176 -12.50 4.97 -17.81
CA THR A 176 -11.58 6.08 -18.10
C THR A 176 -11.30 6.90 -16.83
N PRO A 177 -10.18 7.63 -16.77
CA PRO A 177 -9.92 8.53 -15.64
C PRO A 177 -10.98 9.64 -15.51
N GLU A 178 -11.62 10.04 -16.61
CA GLU A 178 -12.70 11.04 -16.62
C GLU A 178 -14.01 10.49 -16.03
N ASN A 179 -14.29 9.19 -16.20
CA ASN A 179 -15.49 8.55 -15.70
C ASN A 179 -15.32 8.18 -14.21
N LYS A 180 -15.68 9.12 -13.35
CA LYS A 180 -15.60 9.01 -11.88
C LYS A 180 -16.26 7.75 -11.32
N TRP A 181 -17.36 7.28 -11.90
CA TRP A 181 -18.05 6.07 -11.43
C TRP A 181 -17.23 4.80 -11.70
N GLY A 182 -16.59 4.72 -12.87
CA GLY A 182 -15.65 3.63 -13.18
C GLY A 182 -14.46 3.62 -12.21
N SER A 183 -13.90 4.79 -11.91
CA SER A 183 -12.80 4.93 -10.95
C SER A 183 -13.20 4.54 -9.52
N VAL A 184 -14.41 4.88 -9.06
CA VAL A 184 -14.91 4.45 -7.74
C VAL A 184 -14.99 2.92 -7.66
N LEU A 185 -15.51 2.28 -8.71
CA LEU A 185 -15.66 0.82 -8.74
C LEU A 185 -14.31 0.09 -8.69
N ILE A 186 -13.27 0.66 -9.33
CA ILE A 186 -11.90 0.15 -9.27
C ILE A 186 -11.32 0.29 -7.85
N VAL A 187 -11.60 1.38 -7.13
CA VAL A 187 -11.03 1.67 -5.82
C VAL A 187 -11.59 0.77 -4.71
N LEU A 188 -12.88 0.45 -4.75
CA LEU A 188 -13.57 -0.34 -3.72
C LEU A 188 -12.83 -1.61 -3.28
N PRO A 189 -12.43 -2.54 -4.16
CA PRO A 189 -11.72 -3.75 -3.75
C PRO A 189 -10.39 -3.45 -3.05
N PHE A 190 -9.69 -2.38 -3.43
CA PHE A 190 -8.45 -1.97 -2.76
C PHE A 190 -8.68 -1.33 -1.39
N LEU A 191 -9.83 -0.67 -1.17
CA LEU A 191 -10.23 -0.23 0.17
C LEU A 191 -10.45 -1.42 1.10
N PHE A 192 -11.11 -2.48 0.62
CA PHE A 192 -11.26 -3.72 1.38
C PHE A 192 -9.90 -4.36 1.70
N LEU A 193 -8.97 -4.38 0.75
CA LEU A 193 -7.61 -4.88 0.99
C LEU A 193 -6.85 -4.03 2.01
N LYS A 194 -7.02 -2.70 2.01
CA LYS A 194 -6.42 -1.82 3.03
C LYS A 194 -6.96 -2.15 4.43
N ILE A 195 -8.28 -2.35 4.57
CA ILE A 195 -8.90 -2.77 5.84
C ILE A 195 -8.34 -4.13 6.28
N LEU A 196 -8.25 -5.08 5.37
CA LEU A 196 -7.69 -6.41 5.64
C LEU A 196 -6.24 -6.31 6.14
N ASN A 197 -5.42 -5.48 5.51
CA ASN A 197 -4.03 -5.25 5.91
C ASN A 197 -3.93 -4.75 7.35
N GLN A 198 -4.79 -3.81 7.73
CA GLN A 198 -4.82 -3.28 9.09
C GLN A 198 -5.26 -4.33 10.10
N LYS A 199 -6.28 -5.14 9.76
CA LYS A 199 -6.73 -6.22 10.64
C LYS A 199 -5.64 -7.27 10.85
N LEU A 200 -4.98 -7.72 9.79
CA LEU A 200 -3.88 -8.70 9.88
C LEU A 200 -2.68 -8.13 10.65
N SER A 201 -2.37 -6.85 10.47
CA SER A 201 -1.32 -6.17 11.24
C SER A 201 -1.68 -6.05 12.73
N SER A 202 -2.97 -5.86 13.06
CA SER A 202 -3.48 -5.73 14.43
C SER A 202 -3.68 -7.07 15.14
N ASP A 203 -4.23 -8.09 14.51
CA ASP A 203 -4.51 -9.40 15.15
C ASP A 203 -3.22 -10.13 15.52
N ASN A 204 -2.12 -9.88 14.79
CA ASN A 204 -0.79 -10.34 15.17
C ASN A 204 -0.26 -9.69 16.46
N HIS A 205 -0.91 -8.67 17.02
CA HIS A 205 -0.62 -8.18 18.38
C HIS A 205 -1.31 -9.01 19.48
N ASN A 206 -2.43 -9.68 19.19
CA ASN A 206 -3.25 -10.39 20.18
C ASN A 206 -2.84 -11.85 20.40
N PHE A 207 -1.99 -12.40 19.55
CA PHE A 207 -1.31 -13.67 19.84
C PHE A 207 -0.05 -13.40 20.67
N LYS A 208 -0.27 -13.23 21.98
CA LYS A 208 0.71 -13.37 23.05
C LYS A 208 0.07 -14.13 24.20
#